data_AF-A0A2L2YTZ3-F1
#
_entry.id   AF-A0A2L2YTZ3-F1
#
_cell.length_a   1.000
_cell.length_b   1.000
_cell.length_c   1.000
_cell.angle_alpha   90.00
_cell.angle_beta   90.00
_cell.angle_gamma   90.00
#
_symmetry.space_group_name_H-M   'P 1'
#
loop_
_entity.id
_entity.type
_entity.pdbx_description
1 polymer ?
#
loop_
_entity_poly.entity_id
_entity_poly.type
_entity_poly.pdbx_seq_one_letter_code
_entity_poly.pdbx_strand_id
1 'polypeptide(L)'
;ATENFGLINQARKAFAEDFDSVDGDIKPPSSQLEIPEYSFSLPDFSVYSENLRQYLHRDLIETATLVSLEQAGRLNWWYTRNIGRKLWPLSTTGDGNCLLHAASLGMWGFHDRLLTLRKALHCILTNSSYTDAFYRRWRWQTALQNKEAGLIYSEEEWKKEWESLLKLSSSEPRQSSVQRYSVDQLCSSSSGTHSSDGQSEVYESLEEIHVLALAHVLKRAIIIIADTVLKDITGEPFAPIPFGGIYLPLECPPSECLRSPLCLTYDSAHFSALVP
;
A
#
# COMPACT_ATOMS: atom_id res chain seq x y z
N ALA A 1 -7.33 19.31 18.82
CA ALA A 1 -6.54 18.13 18.39
C ALA A 1 -7.24 16.81 18.74
N THR A 2 -7.79 16.66 19.95
CA THR A 2 -8.49 15.44 20.43
C THR A 2 -9.81 15.13 19.70
N GLU A 3 -10.57 16.15 19.29
CA GLU A 3 -11.85 15.95 18.56
C GLU A 3 -11.65 15.30 17.19
N ASN A 4 -10.63 15.72 16.43
CA ASN A 4 -10.31 15.13 15.13
C ASN A 4 -9.86 13.67 15.23
N PHE A 5 -9.18 13.29 16.32
CA PHE A 5 -8.80 11.89 16.55
C PHE A 5 -10.04 11.00 16.73
N GLY A 6 -11.06 11.51 17.43
CA GLY A 6 -12.37 10.86 17.56
C GLY A 6 -13.05 10.68 16.21
N LEU A 7 -13.10 11.74 15.39
CA LEU A 7 -13.71 11.70 14.05
C LEU A 7 -13.00 10.71 13.12
N ILE A 8 -11.67 10.71 13.08
CA ILE A 8 -10.91 9.78 12.23
C ILE A 8 -11.13 8.34 12.67
N ASN A 9 -11.17 8.07 13.98
CA ASN A 9 -11.45 6.73 14.48
C ASN A 9 -12.89 6.28 14.20
N GLN A 10 -13.87 7.20 14.26
CA GLN A 10 -15.23 6.91 13.83
C GLN A 10 -15.30 6.60 12.33
N ALA A 11 -14.64 7.39 11.50
CA ALA A 11 -14.57 7.17 10.05
C ALA A 11 -13.93 5.81 9.72
N ARG A 12 -12.84 5.43 10.42
CA ARG A 12 -12.21 4.11 10.28
C ARG A 12 -13.14 2.97 10.68
N LYS A 13 -13.91 3.13 11.77
CA LYS A 13 -14.84 2.11 12.24
C LYS A 13 -16.02 1.94 11.29
N ALA A 14 -16.63 3.05 10.86
CA ALA A 14 -17.71 3.01 9.86
C ALA A 14 -17.22 2.31 8.58
N PHE A 15 -16.03 2.68 8.10
CA PHE A 15 -15.40 1.99 6.97
C PHE A 15 -15.17 0.50 7.21
N ALA A 16 -14.76 0.08 8.41
CA ALA A 16 -14.59 -1.32 8.74
C ALA A 16 -15.93 -2.08 8.80
N GLU A 17 -16.98 -1.46 9.33
CA GLU A 17 -18.33 -2.04 9.41
C GLU A 17 -18.93 -2.28 8.01
N ASP A 18 -18.72 -1.35 7.08
CA ASP A 18 -19.11 -1.52 5.67
C ASP A 18 -18.44 -2.77 5.05
N PHE A 19 -17.21 -3.10 5.50
CA PHE A 19 -16.47 -4.29 5.06
C PHE A 19 -16.92 -5.59 5.75
N ASP A 20 -17.28 -5.54 7.03
CA ASP A 20 -17.66 -6.71 7.83
C ASP A 20 -19.13 -7.14 7.61
N SER A 21 -20.02 -6.22 7.21
CA SER A 21 -21.45 -6.47 6.98
C SER A 21 -21.77 -7.48 5.86
N VAL A 22 -20.74 -7.96 5.15
CA VAL A 22 -20.83 -8.88 4.01
C VAL A 22 -20.75 -10.36 4.43
N ASP A 23 -20.51 -10.66 5.72
CA ASP A 23 -20.18 -12.02 6.22
C ASP A 23 -21.40 -12.90 6.59
N GLY A 24 -22.58 -12.61 6.03
CA GLY A 24 -23.85 -13.27 6.41
C GLY A 24 -24.33 -14.42 5.52
N ASP A 25 -23.82 -14.56 4.29
CA ASP A 25 -24.20 -15.65 3.39
C ASP A 25 -23.15 -15.75 2.28
N ILE A 26 -22.82 -16.98 1.87
CA ILE A 26 -21.77 -17.31 0.90
C ILE A 26 -22.02 -16.61 -0.45
N LYS A 27 -21.57 -15.36 -0.55
CA LYS A 27 -21.33 -14.61 -1.77
C LYS A 27 -20.03 -13.85 -1.58
N PRO A 28 -19.09 -13.95 -2.53
CA PRO A 28 -17.80 -13.27 -2.41
C PRO A 28 -18.01 -11.76 -2.22
N PRO A 29 -17.12 -11.08 -1.47
CA PRO A 29 -17.23 -9.64 -1.11
C PRO A 29 -17.36 -8.70 -2.32
N SER A 30 -17.16 -9.23 -3.52
CA SER A 30 -17.40 -8.59 -4.80
C SER A 30 -18.82 -8.10 -5.10
N SER A 31 -19.88 -8.44 -4.36
CA SER A 31 -21.25 -8.11 -4.84
C SER A 31 -21.97 -6.94 -4.17
N GLN A 32 -21.54 -6.45 -3.00
CA GLN A 32 -22.27 -5.37 -2.29
C GLN A 32 -21.41 -4.36 -1.50
N LEU A 33 -20.09 -4.33 -1.71
CA LEU A 33 -19.28 -3.20 -1.20
C LEU A 33 -19.54 -1.97 -2.09
N GLU A 34 -20.48 -1.13 -1.69
CA GLU A 34 -20.56 0.24 -2.19
C GLU A 34 -19.40 1.04 -1.59
N ILE A 35 -18.21 0.88 -2.16
CA ILE A 35 -17.07 1.71 -1.78
C ILE A 35 -17.38 3.11 -2.31
N PRO A 36 -17.56 4.11 -1.44
CA PRO A 36 -17.93 5.43 -1.90
C PRO A 36 -16.84 6.03 -2.79
N GLU A 37 -17.25 6.82 -3.80
CA GLU A 37 -16.38 7.43 -4.81
C GLU A 37 -15.50 8.56 -4.25
N TYR A 38 -14.82 8.35 -3.12
CA TYR A 38 -14.00 9.37 -2.49
C TYR A 38 -12.59 9.42 -3.08
N SER A 39 -12.11 10.64 -3.28
CA SER A 39 -10.72 10.94 -3.62
C SER A 39 -10.30 12.13 -2.78
N PHE A 40 -9.22 11.96 -2.01
CA PHE A 40 -8.68 13.01 -1.19
C PHE A 40 -7.94 14.04 -2.06
N SER A 41 -8.00 15.31 -1.67
CA SER A 41 -7.28 16.41 -2.32
C SER A 41 -6.76 17.35 -1.24
N LEU A 42 -5.57 17.92 -1.45
CA LEU A 42 -5.01 18.85 -0.49
C LEU A 42 -5.76 20.18 -0.56
N PRO A 43 -5.99 20.85 0.59
CA PRO A 43 -6.45 22.23 0.57
C PRO A 43 -5.35 23.14 0.02
N ASP A 44 -5.75 24.26 -0.56
CA ASP A 44 -4.78 25.25 -1.05
C ASP A 44 -3.97 25.84 0.10
N PHE A 45 -2.67 25.50 0.16
CA PHE A 45 -1.78 26.01 1.19
C PHE A 45 -1.33 27.45 0.96
N SER A 46 -1.58 28.04 -0.22
CA SER A 46 -1.15 29.40 -0.56
C SER A 46 -1.81 30.48 0.31
N VAL A 47 -2.95 30.15 0.93
CA VAL A 47 -3.70 31.04 1.82
C VAL A 47 -3.08 31.19 3.21
N TYR A 48 -2.10 30.34 3.56
CA TYR A 48 -1.47 30.31 4.88
C TYR A 48 -0.14 31.08 4.91
N SER A 49 0.32 31.45 6.11
CA SER A 49 1.62 32.10 6.30
C SER A 49 2.77 31.18 5.85
N GLU A 50 3.90 31.78 5.43
CA GLU A 50 5.07 31.04 4.96
C GLU A 50 5.51 29.95 5.95
N ASN A 51 5.58 30.29 7.23
CA ASN A 51 5.98 29.37 8.29
C ASN A 51 5.03 28.17 8.41
N LEU A 52 3.71 28.41 8.34
CA LEU A 52 2.72 27.33 8.41
C LEU A 52 2.74 26.49 7.14
N ARG A 53 2.88 27.11 5.97
CA ARG A 53 3.01 26.41 4.69
C ARG A 53 4.22 25.48 4.67
N GLN A 54 5.39 25.96 5.10
CA GLN A 54 6.60 25.13 5.20
C GLN A 54 6.44 23.98 6.19
N TYR A 55 5.79 24.24 7.33
CA TYR A 55 5.47 23.20 8.30
C TYR A 55 4.57 22.11 7.68
N LEU A 56 3.46 22.51 7.04
CA LEU A 56 2.52 21.60 6.39
C LEU A 56 3.20 20.79 5.28
N HIS A 57 4.03 21.43 4.46
CA HIS A 57 4.80 20.72 3.43
C HIS A 57 5.74 19.69 4.03
N ARG A 58 6.48 20.04 5.09
CA ARG A 58 7.40 19.10 5.75
C ARG A 58 6.68 17.93 6.40
N ASP A 59 5.51 18.17 6.99
CA ASP A 59 4.78 17.18 7.78
C ASP A 59 3.90 16.25 6.91
N LEU A 60 3.29 16.79 5.85
CA LEU A 60 2.32 16.07 5.03
C LEU A 60 2.90 15.50 3.74
N ILE A 61 3.98 16.06 3.20
CA ILE A 61 4.50 15.71 1.87
C ILE A 61 5.77 14.89 1.99
N GLU A 62 5.80 13.74 1.32
CA GLU A 62 7.00 12.94 1.16
C GLU A 62 7.95 13.62 0.17
N THR A 63 8.72 14.57 0.70
CA THR A 63 9.54 15.49 -0.11
C THR A 63 10.66 14.76 -0.84
N ALA A 64 11.21 13.68 -0.27
CA ALA A 64 12.27 12.92 -0.91
C ALA A 64 11.77 12.23 -2.18
N THR A 65 10.63 11.53 -2.10
CA THR A 65 9.98 10.90 -3.26
C THR A 65 9.54 11.93 -4.31
N LEU A 66 8.98 13.08 -3.88
CA LEU A 66 8.61 14.16 -4.79
C LEU A 66 9.81 14.61 -5.63
N VAL A 67 10.92 14.95 -4.96
CA VAL A 67 12.13 15.45 -5.63
C VAL A 67 12.75 14.38 -6.52
N SER A 68 12.89 13.15 -6.02
CA SER A 68 13.46 12.01 -6.75
C SER A 68 12.73 11.78 -8.09
N LEU A 69 11.41 11.67 -8.05
CA LEU A 69 10.61 11.34 -9.24
C LEU A 69 10.41 12.52 -10.19
N GLU A 70 10.39 13.77 -9.68
CA GLU A 70 10.40 14.97 -10.52
C GLU A 70 11.73 15.08 -11.28
N GLN A 71 12.86 14.87 -10.61
CA GLN A 71 14.19 14.91 -11.23
C GLN A 71 14.39 13.77 -12.23
N ALA A 72 13.85 12.59 -11.95
CA ALA A 72 13.85 11.46 -12.88
C ALA A 72 12.88 11.65 -14.08
N GLY A 73 12.11 12.75 -14.11
CA GLY A 73 11.14 13.02 -15.19
C GLY A 73 9.94 12.08 -15.19
N ARG A 74 9.65 11.42 -14.06
CA ARG A 74 8.54 10.46 -13.89
C ARG A 74 7.27 11.13 -13.38
N LEU A 75 7.42 12.07 -12.45
CA LEU A 75 6.33 12.77 -11.79
C LEU A 75 6.30 14.25 -12.22
N ASN A 76 5.10 14.82 -12.36
CA ASN A 76 4.84 16.24 -12.62
C ASN A 76 5.56 16.85 -13.85
N TRP A 77 6.07 16.04 -14.78
CA TRP A 77 6.65 16.54 -16.04
C TRP A 77 5.62 17.28 -16.91
N TRP A 78 4.32 17.05 -16.70
CA TRP A 78 3.21 17.76 -17.35
C TRP A 78 2.94 19.14 -16.72
N TYR A 79 3.23 19.30 -15.43
CA TYR A 79 3.00 20.54 -14.69
C TYR A 79 3.93 21.65 -15.21
N THR A 80 5.19 21.32 -15.48
CA THR A 80 6.15 22.25 -16.11
C THR A 80 5.75 22.68 -17.52
N ARG A 81 4.82 21.96 -18.15
CA ARG A 81 4.25 22.26 -19.47
C ARG A 81 2.86 22.91 -19.39
N ASN A 82 2.35 23.22 -18.19
CA ASN A 82 1.01 23.77 -17.95
C ASN A 82 -0.14 22.89 -18.51
N ILE A 83 0.04 21.56 -18.56
CA ILE A 83 -0.96 20.62 -19.11
C ILE A 83 -1.94 20.15 -18.02
N GLY A 84 -1.54 20.14 -16.75
CA GLY A 84 -2.36 19.63 -15.65
C GLY A 84 -1.89 20.11 -14.29
N ARG A 85 -2.61 19.71 -13.24
CA ARG A 85 -2.28 20.04 -11.85
C ARG A 85 -1.02 19.30 -11.38
N LYS A 86 -0.28 19.93 -10.47
CA LYS A 86 0.81 19.27 -9.74
C LYS A 86 0.21 18.22 -8.80
N LEU A 87 0.80 17.04 -8.75
CA LEU A 87 0.46 16.00 -7.78
C LEU A 87 1.50 15.98 -6.66
N TRP A 88 1.03 15.70 -5.46
CA TRP A 88 1.83 15.73 -4.24
C TRP A 88 1.80 14.34 -3.57
N PRO A 89 2.96 13.71 -3.31
CA PRO A 89 3.03 12.47 -2.56
C PRO A 89 2.81 12.74 -1.08
N LEU A 90 1.80 12.12 -0.48
CA LEU A 90 1.55 12.22 0.95
C LEU A 90 2.52 11.32 1.73
N SER A 91 3.02 11.80 2.87
CA SER A 91 3.80 11.01 3.82
C SER A 91 2.94 9.87 4.39
N THR A 92 3.50 8.66 4.43
CA THR A 92 2.86 7.50 5.06
C THR A 92 3.78 6.86 6.10
N THR A 93 3.22 6.11 7.04
CA THR A 93 4.05 5.37 8.00
C THR A 93 4.68 4.12 7.38
N GLY A 94 5.98 3.91 7.66
CA GLY A 94 6.78 2.78 7.21
C GLY A 94 6.73 1.57 8.15
N ASP A 95 5.55 1.04 8.43
CA ASP A 95 5.35 -0.16 9.27
C ASP A 95 5.13 -1.45 8.46
N GLY A 96 5.45 -1.42 7.16
CA GLY A 96 5.18 -2.52 6.22
C GLY A 96 3.77 -2.51 5.63
N ASN A 97 2.86 -1.65 6.12
CA ASN A 97 1.51 -1.49 5.58
C ASN A 97 1.34 -0.29 4.63
N CYS A 98 2.46 0.29 4.15
CA CYS A 98 2.47 1.56 3.40
C CYS A 98 1.60 1.57 2.14
N LEU A 99 1.48 0.47 1.39
CA LEU A 99 0.58 0.38 0.22
C LEU A 99 -0.88 0.70 0.62
N LEU A 100 -1.33 0.12 1.73
CA LEU A 100 -2.72 0.23 2.19
C LEU A 100 -2.96 1.53 2.94
N HIS A 101 -1.93 2.04 3.63
CA HIS A 101 -1.93 3.42 4.12
C HIS A 101 -2.05 4.43 2.99
N ALA A 102 -1.26 4.31 1.94
CA ALA A 102 -1.30 5.20 0.78
C ALA A 102 -2.65 5.15 0.08
N ALA A 103 -3.23 3.96 -0.12
CA ALA A 103 -4.55 3.84 -0.70
C ALA A 103 -5.65 4.45 0.18
N SER A 104 -5.63 4.16 1.49
CA SER A 104 -6.59 4.70 2.45
C SER A 104 -6.48 6.24 2.56
N LEU A 105 -5.26 6.79 2.56
CA LEU A 105 -5.02 8.23 2.53
C LEU A 105 -5.54 8.87 1.25
N GLY A 106 -5.25 8.27 0.09
CA GLY A 106 -5.65 8.81 -1.21
C GLY A 106 -7.16 8.83 -1.44
N MET A 107 -7.93 8.02 -0.71
CA MET A 107 -9.40 8.01 -0.79
C MET A 107 -10.06 8.79 0.35
N TRP A 108 -9.61 8.57 1.60
CA TRP A 108 -10.33 9.02 2.80
C TRP A 108 -9.52 9.95 3.72
N GLY A 109 -8.24 10.19 3.43
CA GLY A 109 -7.41 11.10 4.22
C GLY A 109 -6.97 10.54 5.58
N PHE A 110 -7.06 9.22 5.80
CA PHE A 110 -6.49 8.56 6.98
C PHE A 110 -5.72 7.28 6.61
N HIS A 111 -4.84 6.85 7.52
CA HIS A 111 -4.10 5.59 7.40
C HIS A 111 -4.99 4.39 7.77
N ASP A 112 -4.78 3.25 7.09
CA ASP A 112 -5.35 1.91 7.38
C ASP A 112 -4.84 1.32 8.72
N ARG A 113 -5.17 1.97 9.85
CA ARG A 113 -4.70 1.56 11.19
C ARG A 113 -5.47 0.39 11.79
N LEU A 114 -6.67 0.09 11.27
CA LEU A 114 -7.48 -1.06 11.70
C LEU A 114 -7.22 -2.31 10.85
N LEU A 115 -6.28 -2.21 9.88
CA LEU A 115 -5.94 -3.25 8.92
C LEU A 115 -7.14 -3.72 8.09
N THR A 116 -8.14 -2.86 7.89
CA THR A 116 -9.37 -3.20 7.16
C THR A 116 -9.03 -3.53 5.72
N LEU A 117 -8.24 -2.68 5.05
CA LEU A 117 -7.79 -2.97 3.69
C LEU A 117 -6.86 -4.18 3.66
N ARG A 118 -6.01 -4.38 4.68
CA ARG A 118 -5.10 -5.54 4.72
C ARG A 118 -5.86 -6.86 4.81
N LYS A 119 -6.85 -6.92 5.70
CA LYS A 119 -7.73 -8.08 5.86
C LYS A 119 -8.54 -8.34 4.59
N ALA A 120 -9.11 -7.31 3.98
CA ALA A 120 -9.84 -7.44 2.72
C ALA A 120 -8.96 -7.95 1.57
N LEU A 121 -7.73 -7.44 1.49
CA LEU A 121 -6.74 -7.87 0.50
C LEU A 121 -6.30 -9.32 0.71
N HIS A 122 -6.06 -9.73 1.96
CA HIS A 122 -5.77 -11.13 2.28
C HIS A 122 -6.96 -12.03 1.92
N CYS A 123 -8.17 -11.62 2.29
CA CYS A 123 -9.39 -12.36 2.02
C CYS A 123 -9.66 -12.53 0.53
N ILE A 124 -9.47 -11.50 -0.30
CA ILE A 124 -9.71 -11.63 -1.75
C ILE A 124 -8.71 -12.58 -2.42
N LEU A 125 -7.48 -12.66 -1.91
CA LEU A 125 -6.44 -13.56 -2.41
C LEU A 125 -6.62 -15.01 -1.96
N THR A 126 -7.27 -15.24 -0.81
CA THR A 126 -7.37 -16.57 -0.19
C THR A 126 -8.76 -17.19 -0.33
N ASN A 127 -9.82 -16.40 -0.12
CA ASN A 127 -11.18 -16.86 0.13
C ASN A 127 -12.20 -16.24 -0.83
N SER A 128 -11.81 -15.90 -2.07
CA SER A 128 -12.75 -15.35 -3.07
C SER A 128 -12.92 -16.23 -4.30
N SER A 129 -13.94 -15.92 -5.10
CA SER A 129 -14.10 -16.50 -6.44
C SER A 129 -12.98 -16.14 -7.42
N TYR A 130 -12.12 -15.17 -7.07
CA TYR A 130 -11.02 -14.71 -7.90
C TYR A 130 -9.66 -15.35 -7.52
N THR A 131 -9.58 -16.13 -6.44
CA THR A 131 -8.34 -16.75 -5.96
C THR A 131 -7.57 -17.46 -7.07
N ASP A 132 -8.23 -18.33 -7.84
CA ASP A 132 -7.59 -19.04 -8.95
C ASP A 132 -7.17 -18.10 -10.09
N ALA A 133 -7.91 -17.01 -10.31
CA ALA A 133 -7.57 -16.02 -11.33
C ALA A 133 -6.29 -15.26 -10.97
N PHE A 134 -6.14 -14.86 -9.70
CA PHE A 134 -4.91 -14.24 -9.21
C PHE A 134 -3.72 -15.18 -9.34
N TYR A 135 -3.85 -16.44 -8.91
CA TYR A 135 -2.78 -17.43 -9.06
C TYR A 135 -2.37 -17.60 -10.53
N ARG A 136 -3.34 -17.75 -11.45
CA ARG A 136 -3.05 -17.87 -12.89
C ARG A 136 -2.30 -16.67 -13.44
N ARG A 137 -2.72 -15.44 -13.09
CA ARG A 137 -2.09 -14.20 -13.57
C ARG A 137 -0.67 -14.03 -13.02
N TRP A 138 -0.50 -14.24 -11.71
CA TRP A 138 0.79 -14.19 -11.06
C TRP A 138 1.74 -15.22 -11.69
N ARG A 139 1.32 -16.49 -11.76
CA ARG A 139 2.13 -17.56 -12.33
C ARG A 139 2.54 -17.27 -13.78
N TRP A 140 1.64 -16.71 -14.59
CA TRP A 140 1.96 -16.30 -15.96
C TRP A 140 3.03 -15.20 -16.02
N GLN A 141 2.88 -14.14 -15.22
CA GLN A 141 3.84 -13.03 -15.16
C GLN A 141 5.20 -13.50 -14.67
N THR A 142 5.24 -14.26 -13.57
CA THR A 142 6.48 -14.81 -13.00
C THR A 142 7.14 -15.81 -13.94
N ALA A 143 6.38 -16.63 -14.68
CA ALA A 143 6.95 -17.53 -15.67
C ALA A 143 7.63 -16.77 -16.82
N LEU A 144 7.10 -15.61 -17.23
CA LEU A 144 7.73 -14.76 -18.24
C LEU A 144 9.08 -14.21 -17.74
N GLN A 145 9.13 -13.72 -16.50
CA GLN A 145 10.36 -13.24 -15.86
C GLN A 145 11.38 -14.36 -15.66
N ASN A 146 10.95 -15.51 -15.13
CA ASN A 146 11.80 -16.67 -14.90
C ASN A 146 12.43 -17.19 -16.19
N LYS A 147 11.69 -17.13 -17.31
CA LYS A 147 12.19 -17.52 -18.62
C LYS A 147 13.40 -16.68 -19.06
N GLU A 148 13.41 -15.38 -18.77
CA GLU A 148 14.56 -14.50 -19.06
C GLU A 148 15.81 -14.91 -18.27
N ALA A 149 15.62 -15.45 -17.06
CA ALA A 149 16.69 -15.96 -16.20
C ALA A 149 17.03 -17.45 -16.45
N GLY A 150 16.32 -18.14 -17.37
CA GLY A 150 16.49 -19.58 -17.58
C GLY A 150 16.01 -20.46 -16.42
N LEU A 151 15.17 -19.92 -15.54
CA LEU A 151 14.63 -20.58 -14.35
C LEU A 151 13.29 -21.27 -14.69
N ILE A 152 13.12 -22.52 -14.26
CA ILE A 152 11.89 -23.31 -14.44
C ILE A 152 11.53 -23.92 -13.10
N TYR A 153 10.37 -23.53 -12.56
CA TYR A 153 9.84 -24.07 -11.32
C TYR A 153 9.07 -25.37 -11.54
N SER A 154 9.24 -26.28 -10.59
CA SER A 154 8.36 -27.42 -10.32
C SER A 154 6.99 -26.95 -9.80
N GLU A 155 5.97 -27.82 -9.84
CA GLU A 155 4.66 -27.50 -9.26
C GLU A 155 4.73 -27.27 -7.74
N GLU A 156 5.64 -27.97 -7.06
CA GLU A 156 5.90 -27.78 -5.63
C GLU A 156 6.47 -26.40 -5.33
N GLU A 157 7.42 -25.91 -6.15
CA GLU A 157 7.96 -24.56 -6.03
C GLU A 157 6.90 -23.51 -6.32
N TRP A 158 6.10 -23.67 -7.37
CA TRP A 158 4.98 -22.77 -7.66
C TRP A 158 4.01 -22.66 -6.48
N LYS A 159 3.64 -23.78 -5.89
CA LYS A 159 2.76 -23.82 -4.72
C LYS A 159 3.40 -23.12 -3.52
N LYS A 160 4.68 -23.40 -3.25
CA LYS A 160 5.41 -22.80 -2.13
C LYS A 160 5.56 -21.29 -2.25
N GLU A 161 5.92 -20.79 -3.43
CA GLU A 161 6.05 -19.36 -3.70
C GLU A 161 4.69 -18.65 -3.59
N TRP A 162 3.61 -19.27 -4.10
CA TRP A 162 2.26 -18.74 -3.94
C TRP A 162 1.83 -18.68 -2.47
N GLU A 163 2.05 -19.74 -1.69
CA GLU A 163 1.77 -19.76 -0.25
C GLU A 163 2.57 -18.69 0.50
N SER A 164 3.83 -18.44 0.10
CA SER A 164 4.66 -17.37 0.65
C SER A 164 4.02 -16.00 0.41
N LEU A 165 3.58 -15.71 -0.82
CA LEU A 165 2.90 -14.46 -1.17
C LEU A 165 1.61 -14.25 -0.38
N LEU A 166 0.78 -15.29 -0.26
CA LEU A 166 -0.43 -15.23 0.55
C LEU A 166 -0.12 -14.89 2.02
N LYS A 167 0.99 -15.42 2.55
CA LYS A 167 1.42 -15.10 3.92
C LYS A 167 1.84 -13.64 4.09
N LEU A 168 2.49 -13.02 3.09
CA LEU A 168 2.87 -11.60 3.15
C LEU A 168 1.66 -10.67 3.33
N SER A 169 0.50 -11.06 2.78
CA SER A 169 -0.74 -10.28 2.90
C SER A 169 -1.46 -10.41 4.26
N SER A 170 -1.05 -11.35 5.12
CA SER A 170 -1.66 -11.58 6.44
C SER A 170 -1.63 -10.33 7.33
N SER A 171 -2.62 -10.17 8.21
CA SER A 171 -2.62 -9.13 9.25
C SER A 171 -1.78 -9.49 10.47
N GLU A 172 -1.11 -10.64 10.47
CA GLU A 172 -0.19 -11.03 11.55
C GLU A 172 1.09 -10.17 11.50
N PRO A 173 1.51 -9.57 12.63
CA PRO A 173 2.78 -8.88 12.70
C PRO A 173 3.94 -9.82 12.40
N ARG A 174 4.99 -9.29 11.78
CA ARG A 174 6.26 -9.99 11.57
C ARG A 174 6.79 -10.44 12.93
N GLN A 175 6.94 -11.75 13.11
CA GLN A 175 7.58 -12.29 14.31
C GLN A 175 9.04 -11.84 14.31
N SER A 176 9.37 -10.86 15.14
CA SER A 176 10.75 -10.43 15.36
C SER A 176 11.51 -11.62 15.94
N SER A 177 12.41 -12.22 15.14
CA SER A 177 13.33 -13.28 15.58
C SER A 177 14.41 -12.77 16.55
N VAL A 178 14.06 -11.87 17.47
CA VAL A 178 14.94 -11.30 18.51
C VAL A 178 14.77 -12.10 19.81
N GLN A 179 14.87 -13.41 19.73
CA GLN A 179 15.12 -14.30 20.87
C GLN A 179 16.09 -15.44 20.51
N ARG A 180 17.11 -15.15 19.69
CA ARG A 180 18.30 -16.01 19.61
C ARG A 180 19.55 -15.13 19.69
N TYR A 181 20.39 -15.44 20.68
CA TYR A 181 21.64 -14.78 21.09
C TYR A 181 21.51 -13.56 22.03
N SER A 182 21.04 -13.83 23.25
CA SER A 182 21.53 -13.09 24.43
C SER A 182 22.41 -14.04 25.25
N VAL A 183 23.68 -14.14 24.86
CA VAL A 183 24.75 -14.59 25.75
C VAL A 183 25.38 -13.32 26.32
N ASP A 184 25.11 -13.10 27.60
CA ASP A 184 25.97 -12.49 28.64
C ASP A 184 25.22 -11.56 29.61
N GLN A 185 24.90 -12.18 30.75
CA GLN A 185 25.22 -11.77 32.13
C GLN A 185 24.80 -10.40 32.68
N LEU A 186 23.88 -10.50 33.65
CA LEU A 186 23.95 -9.94 35.02
C LEU A 186 24.05 -8.42 35.20
N CYS A 187 22.92 -7.79 35.55
CA CYS A 187 22.78 -7.08 36.83
C CYS A 187 21.33 -6.68 37.16
N SER A 188 20.93 -7.05 38.39
CA SER A 188 20.12 -6.27 39.35
C SER A 188 18.65 -5.93 39.07
N SER A 189 17.79 -6.73 39.71
CA SER A 189 16.68 -6.34 40.60
C SER A 189 16.10 -4.92 40.48
N SER A 190 14.87 -4.80 39.95
CA SER A 190 13.81 -3.98 40.58
C SER A 190 12.44 -4.36 40.03
N SER A 191 11.51 -4.51 40.96
CA SER A 191 10.10 -4.87 40.77
C SER A 191 9.26 -3.71 40.25
N GLY A 192 8.46 -3.99 39.22
CA GLY A 192 7.11 -3.43 39.07
C GLY A 192 6.97 -2.10 38.31
N THR A 193 6.73 -2.17 37.00
CA THR A 193 5.50 -1.68 36.34
C THR A 193 5.52 -2.17 34.89
N HIS A 194 4.60 -3.05 34.51
CA HIS A 194 4.37 -3.39 33.11
C HIS A 194 3.66 -2.21 32.43
N SER A 195 4.41 -1.22 31.99
CA SER A 195 4.00 -0.40 30.84
C SER A 195 4.30 -1.23 29.60
N SER A 196 3.27 -1.84 29.01
CA SER A 196 3.29 -2.33 27.64
C SER A 196 3.40 -1.13 26.70
N ASP A 197 4.57 -0.52 26.68
CA ASP A 197 4.87 0.62 25.82
C ASP A 197 5.07 0.08 24.41
N GLY A 198 4.28 0.63 23.48
CA GLY A 198 3.93 0.03 22.20
C GLY A 198 5.13 -0.30 21.32
N GLN A 199 5.45 -1.60 21.22
CA GLN A 199 6.16 -2.07 20.04
C GLN A 199 5.25 -1.79 18.84
N SER A 200 5.70 -0.89 17.97
CA SER A 200 5.00 -0.64 16.71
C SER A 200 4.98 -1.95 15.93
N GLU A 201 3.78 -2.52 15.74
CA GLU A 201 3.62 -3.74 14.98
C GLU A 201 4.11 -3.50 13.55
N VAL A 202 5.08 -4.29 13.10
CA VAL A 202 5.62 -4.24 11.74
C VAL A 202 5.02 -5.41 10.97
N TYR A 203 4.53 -5.15 9.76
CA TYR A 203 3.94 -6.16 8.88
C TYR A 203 4.89 -6.50 7.72
N GLU A 204 4.59 -7.59 7.01
CA GLU A 204 5.34 -7.95 5.82
C GLU A 204 5.08 -7.00 4.65
N SER A 205 6.14 -6.66 3.92
CA SER A 205 6.05 -5.83 2.72
C SER A 205 5.26 -6.54 1.63
N LEU A 206 4.50 -5.78 0.85
CA LEU A 206 3.63 -6.30 -0.21
C LEU A 206 4.28 -6.14 -1.59
N GLU A 207 4.03 -7.13 -2.45
CA GLU A 207 4.45 -7.20 -3.87
C GLU A 207 3.35 -6.79 -4.86
N GLU A 208 3.67 -6.78 -6.16
CA GLU A 208 2.83 -6.30 -7.27
C GLU A 208 1.47 -6.98 -7.35
N ILE A 209 1.41 -8.27 -7.05
CA ILE A 209 0.15 -9.03 -7.05
C ILE A 209 -0.83 -8.49 -6.00
N HIS A 210 -0.33 -7.94 -4.90
CA HIS A 210 -1.15 -7.33 -3.86
C HIS A 210 -1.71 -5.98 -4.32
N VAL A 211 -0.99 -5.24 -5.18
CA VAL A 211 -1.56 -4.04 -5.82
C VAL A 211 -2.73 -4.43 -6.73
N LEU A 212 -2.58 -5.50 -7.51
CA LEU A 212 -3.66 -6.01 -8.34
C LEU A 212 -4.85 -6.46 -7.48
N ALA A 213 -4.59 -7.18 -6.38
CA ALA A 213 -5.63 -7.59 -5.43
C ALA A 213 -6.34 -6.38 -4.82
N LEU A 214 -5.60 -5.34 -4.43
CA LEU A 214 -6.16 -4.09 -3.92
C LEU A 214 -7.06 -3.40 -4.96
N ALA A 215 -6.65 -3.37 -6.24
CA ALA A 215 -7.49 -2.81 -7.30
C ALA A 215 -8.86 -3.53 -7.39
N HIS A 216 -8.89 -4.84 -7.15
CA HIS A 216 -10.12 -5.63 -7.10
C HIS A 216 -10.93 -5.39 -5.83
N VAL A 217 -10.27 -5.30 -4.66
CA VAL A 217 -10.94 -4.91 -3.40
C VAL A 217 -11.66 -3.57 -3.59
N LEU A 218 -10.98 -2.60 -4.21
CA LEU A 218 -11.50 -1.26 -4.42
C LEU A 218 -12.45 -1.13 -5.62
N LYS A 219 -12.56 -2.18 -6.46
CA LYS A 219 -13.14 -2.12 -7.80
C LYS A 219 -12.72 -0.86 -8.57
N ARG A 220 -11.45 -0.47 -8.44
CA ARG A 220 -10.92 0.81 -8.91
C ARG A 220 -9.54 0.60 -9.51
N ALA A 221 -9.31 1.20 -10.67
CA ALA A 221 -7.98 1.17 -11.28
C ALA A 221 -6.96 1.86 -10.38
N ILE A 222 -5.78 1.26 -10.22
CA ILE A 222 -4.65 1.85 -9.49
C ILE A 222 -3.55 2.17 -10.49
N ILE A 223 -3.07 3.41 -10.48
CA ILE A 223 -1.93 3.85 -11.28
C ILE A 223 -0.77 4.10 -10.32
N ILE A 224 0.34 3.38 -10.50
CA ILE A 224 1.57 3.60 -9.74
C ILE A 224 2.58 4.30 -10.63
N ILE A 225 3.01 5.49 -10.20
CA ILE A 225 4.14 6.21 -10.78
C ILE A 225 5.40 5.80 -10.01
N ALA A 226 6.43 5.34 -10.72
CA ALA A 226 7.71 4.96 -10.14
C ALA A 226 8.82 5.20 -11.16
N ASP A 227 10.08 5.21 -10.72
CA ASP A 227 11.18 4.99 -11.67
C ASP A 227 11.16 3.54 -12.16
N THR A 228 11.84 3.26 -13.26
CA THR A 228 11.87 1.91 -13.87
C THR A 228 13.01 1.05 -13.33
N VAL A 229 14.03 1.68 -12.75
CA VAL A 229 15.27 1.03 -12.35
C VAL A 229 15.75 1.63 -11.03
N LEU A 230 16.04 0.76 -10.06
CA LEU A 230 16.77 1.09 -8.84
C LEU A 230 18.22 1.34 -9.19
N LYS A 231 18.79 2.44 -8.70
CA LYS A 231 20.18 2.83 -8.93
C LYS A 231 21.01 2.57 -7.68
N ASP A 232 22.27 2.18 -7.86
CA ASP A 232 23.21 2.02 -6.75
C ASP A 232 23.77 3.37 -6.25
N ILE A 233 24.71 3.33 -5.30
CA ILE A 233 25.35 4.53 -4.74
C ILE A 233 26.18 5.32 -5.78
N THR A 234 26.53 4.70 -6.91
CA THR A 234 27.25 5.34 -8.01
C THR A 234 26.32 5.92 -9.06
N GLY A 235 25.02 5.65 -8.95
CA GLY A 235 23.98 6.07 -9.89
C GLY A 235 23.73 5.07 -11.02
N GLU A 236 24.41 3.91 -11.02
CA GLU A 236 24.29 2.92 -12.07
C GLU A 236 23.05 2.02 -11.87
N PRO A 237 22.41 1.56 -12.97
CA PRO A 237 21.34 0.58 -12.92
C PRO A 237 21.68 -0.67 -12.11
N PHE A 238 20.91 -0.95 -11.04
CA PHE A 238 21.08 -2.12 -10.19
C PHE A 238 20.01 -3.20 -10.44
N ALA A 239 18.73 -2.82 -10.37
CA ALA A 239 17.60 -3.76 -10.53
C ALA A 239 16.35 -3.05 -11.06
N PRO A 240 15.44 -3.73 -11.78
CA PRO A 240 14.16 -3.14 -12.18
C PRO A 240 13.27 -2.87 -10.97
N ILE A 241 12.44 -1.82 -11.05
CA ILE A 241 11.39 -1.55 -10.07
C ILE A 241 10.07 -2.06 -10.65
N PRO A 242 9.44 -3.09 -10.07
CA PRO A 242 8.35 -3.79 -10.76
C PRO A 242 6.95 -3.22 -10.47
N PHE A 243 6.84 -2.17 -9.66
CA PHE A 243 5.55 -1.60 -9.25
C PHE A 243 4.96 -0.57 -10.22
N GLY A 244 5.77 0.05 -11.09
CA GLY A 244 5.31 1.10 -11.98
C GLY A 244 4.33 0.55 -13.04
N GLY A 245 3.13 1.13 -13.14
CA GLY A 245 2.15 0.66 -14.12
C GLY A 245 0.69 0.94 -13.78
N ILE A 246 -0.19 0.24 -14.51
CA ILE A 246 -1.65 0.34 -14.36
C ILE A 246 -2.18 -1.03 -13.94
N TYR A 247 -2.88 -1.05 -12.82
CA TYR A 247 -3.51 -2.24 -12.24
C TYR A 247 -5.02 -2.11 -12.38
N LEU A 248 -5.61 -2.99 -13.19
CA LEU A 248 -7.04 -2.98 -13.50
C LEU A 248 -7.74 -4.16 -12.81
N PRO A 249 -8.94 -3.94 -12.22
CA PRO A 249 -9.76 -5.01 -11.67
C PRO A 249 -10.48 -5.80 -12.79
N LEU A 250 -9.72 -6.53 -13.61
CA LEU A 250 -10.22 -7.14 -14.84
C LEU A 250 -11.22 -8.30 -14.61
N GLU A 251 -11.23 -8.86 -13.42
CA GLU A 251 -12.15 -9.91 -13.00
C GLU A 251 -13.53 -9.35 -12.61
N CYS A 252 -13.63 -8.02 -12.43
CA CYS A 252 -14.87 -7.31 -12.16
C CYS A 252 -15.50 -6.76 -13.45
N PRO A 253 -16.83 -6.78 -13.59
CA PRO A 253 -17.49 -6.13 -14.71
C PRO A 253 -17.18 -4.62 -14.73
N PRO A 254 -16.83 -4.01 -15.89
CA PRO A 254 -16.51 -2.58 -15.95
C PRO A 254 -17.64 -1.63 -15.53
N SER A 255 -18.88 -2.11 -15.48
CA SER A 255 -20.04 -1.38 -14.97
C SER A 255 -20.05 -1.26 -13.44
N GLU A 256 -19.33 -2.13 -12.74
CA GLU A 256 -19.21 -2.14 -11.28
C GLU A 256 -17.92 -1.47 -10.79
N CYS A 257 -17.08 -1.01 -11.72
CA CYS A 257 -15.81 -0.39 -11.38
C CYS A 257 -15.86 1.13 -11.46
N LEU A 258 -15.18 1.76 -10.51
CA LEU A 258 -14.96 3.20 -10.51
C LEU A 258 -14.15 3.63 -11.73
N ARG A 259 -14.59 4.71 -12.37
CA ARG A 259 -13.99 5.24 -13.60
C ARG A 259 -12.82 6.18 -13.34
N SER A 260 -12.68 6.69 -12.11
CA SER A 260 -11.55 7.51 -11.69
C SER A 260 -10.46 6.61 -11.07
N PRO A 261 -9.19 6.71 -11.51
CA PRO A 261 -8.12 5.92 -10.92
C PRO A 261 -7.76 6.42 -9.51
N LEU A 262 -7.15 5.55 -8.72
CA LEU A 262 -6.37 5.91 -7.55
C LEU A 262 -4.91 6.02 -7.97
N CYS A 263 -4.30 7.20 -7.80
CA CYS A 263 -2.91 7.43 -8.14
C CYS A 263 -2.03 7.26 -6.91
N LEU A 264 -1.04 6.37 -7.01
CA LEU A 264 -0.02 6.13 -6.00
C LEU A 264 1.36 6.36 -6.62
N THR A 265 2.36 6.44 -5.77
CA THR A 265 3.75 6.45 -6.18
C THR A 265 4.55 5.43 -5.38
N TYR A 266 5.61 4.90 -5.98
CA TYR A 266 6.56 4.02 -5.32
C TYR A 266 7.98 4.51 -5.55
N ASP A 267 8.70 4.75 -4.46
CA ASP A 267 10.10 5.15 -4.46
C ASP A 267 10.77 4.68 -3.16
N SER A 268 12.05 4.32 -3.21
CA SER A 268 12.83 3.91 -2.03
C SER A 268 12.13 2.88 -1.13
N ALA A 269 11.51 1.86 -1.72
CA ALA A 269 10.75 0.80 -1.03
C ALA A 269 9.54 1.30 -0.22
N HIS A 270 8.95 2.42 -0.63
CA HIS A 270 7.83 3.05 0.07
C HIS A 270 6.73 3.51 -0.88
N PHE A 271 5.48 3.35 -0.44
CA PHE A 271 4.30 3.83 -1.17
C PHE A 271 3.80 5.15 -0.60
N SER A 272 3.40 6.07 -1.47
CA SER A 272 2.72 7.31 -1.10
C SER A 272 1.49 7.55 -1.98
N ALA A 273 0.46 8.18 -1.41
CA ALA A 273 -0.70 8.62 -2.17
C ALA A 273 -0.34 9.84 -3.01
N LEU A 274 -0.68 9.87 -4.30
CA LEU A 274 -0.51 11.06 -5.14
C LEU A 274 -1.84 11.80 -5.24
N VAL A 275 -1.90 12.99 -4.65
CA VAL A 275 -3.12 13.81 -4.59
C VAL A 275 -2.92 15.19 -5.23
N PRO A 276 -3.98 15.79 -5.80
CA PRO A 276 -3.91 17.13 -6.38
C PRO A 276 -3.89 18.24 -5.33
#